data_AF-R6Z5F2-F1
#
_entry.id   AF-R6Z5F2-F1
#
_cell.length_a   1.000
_cell.length_b   1.000
_cell.length_c   1.000
_cell.angle_alpha   90.00
_cell.angle_beta   90.00
_cell.angle_gamma   90.00
#
_symmetry.space_group_name_H-M   'P 1'
#
loop_
_entity.id
_entity.type
_entity.pdbx_description
1 polymer ?
#
loop_
_entity_poly.entity_id
_entity_poly.type
_entity_poly.pdbx_seq_one_letter_code
_entity_poly.pdbx_strand_id
1 'polypeptide(L)'
;MTKMNKMREQLAQEFVKALSENTLPWERGWNVYRNHNVVTSKPYRGVNTFWLSMVADIQGYEDPRWCTFKQAKDKGWHVKKGEKGTSVEFWSLYDKEMKRNITQKEAASLRNRLGKEEFEERVRLVSKTYIVFNGEQIEGIPPFEKKEPVFDEKEAVKFRDQVIREFSLDFFEGGNRAFYRPSNDSVTMPAVRDFKNEYTYLSTFLHEVSHSTGHSKRLNRDMSGGFGTPDYAKEELRAEISSAFTSQMLGIRLEHTEESLNNHKAYIQNWMQVIENDPNELFRAIKDAEEISDYIIETAKLESYVQQLEEPLEQIREDSLTIFQVKKELENEYLFQSMERLEKQGKTETLRMENYNIVYEEPYSFSPGSMEEQLEEIFARFNQSHPLSVGDVVALQQNGQTRYFFVDRVGFIELKDFEKAVSKEIDYPTIRTVGEMESRNNIPEDERLTTWFGDYLDYERKPGVTNEQIQQKYNEIVKYSRPLLSTSEAATVRLITKGRHTEKADGFDPVFAKVANLLNDYMAQGAGMEEILSDKISEIDQKAGVKDIRYTKNLICSIVAIDHESYEEYMNMDHHTEKSKNDLESMKQRETVRKVRAR
;
A
#
# COMPACT_ATOMS: atom_id res chain seq x y z
N MET A 1 -39.73 11.95 -20.80
CA MET A 1 -39.23 10.63 -20.38
C MET A 1 -38.51 9.99 -21.54
N THR A 2 -37.23 9.63 -21.38
CA THR A 2 -36.51 8.83 -22.38
C THR A 2 -37.18 7.46 -22.43
N LYS A 3 -37.64 7.03 -23.61
CA LYS A 3 -38.25 5.72 -23.77
C LYS A 3 -37.22 4.64 -23.38
N MET A 4 -37.58 3.74 -22.47
CA MET A 4 -36.71 2.63 -22.10
C MET A 4 -36.46 1.75 -23.33
N ASN A 5 -35.22 1.29 -23.47
CA ASN A 5 -34.89 0.24 -24.42
C ASN A 5 -35.15 -1.13 -23.76
N LYS A 6 -35.16 -2.20 -24.55
CA LYS A 6 -35.43 -3.55 -24.07
C LYS A 6 -34.46 -4.03 -22.97
N MET A 7 -33.20 -3.64 -23.05
CA MET A 7 -32.19 -3.99 -22.02
C MET A 7 -32.50 -3.33 -20.68
N ARG A 8 -32.92 -2.06 -20.70
CA ARG A 8 -33.38 -1.33 -19.50
C ARG A 8 -34.63 -1.97 -18.91
N GLU A 9 -35.61 -2.32 -19.74
CA GLU A 9 -36.82 -3.03 -19.28
C GLU A 9 -36.46 -4.37 -18.59
N GLN A 10 -35.54 -5.15 -19.19
CA GLN A 10 -35.06 -6.41 -18.61
C GLN A 10 -34.32 -6.18 -17.30
N LEU A 11 -33.41 -5.19 -17.23
CA LEU A 11 -32.70 -4.88 -15.99
C LEU A 11 -33.69 -4.52 -14.87
N ALA A 12 -34.66 -3.65 -15.12
CA ALA A 12 -35.64 -3.26 -14.12
C ALA A 12 -36.49 -4.45 -13.65
N GLN A 13 -36.88 -5.36 -14.55
CA GLN A 13 -37.64 -6.57 -14.23
C GLN A 13 -36.83 -7.54 -13.35
N GLU A 14 -35.60 -7.85 -13.74
CA GLU A 14 -34.74 -8.74 -12.95
C GLU A 14 -34.36 -8.12 -11.60
N PHE A 15 -34.20 -6.79 -11.55
CA PHE A 15 -33.95 -6.05 -10.32
C PHE A 15 -35.12 -6.19 -9.34
N VAL A 16 -36.35 -5.90 -9.78
CA VAL A 16 -37.56 -6.03 -8.95
C VAL A 16 -37.78 -7.48 -8.53
N LYS A 17 -37.52 -8.44 -9.43
CA LYS A 17 -37.59 -9.87 -9.12
C LYS A 17 -36.62 -10.25 -7.99
N ALA A 18 -35.35 -9.86 -8.08
CA ALA A 18 -34.36 -10.14 -7.04
C ALA A 18 -34.78 -9.56 -5.69
N LEU A 19 -35.26 -8.31 -5.68
CA LEU A 19 -35.78 -7.68 -4.46
C LEU A 19 -36.99 -8.41 -3.88
N SER A 20 -37.91 -8.90 -4.73
CA SER A 20 -39.09 -9.67 -4.28
C SER A 20 -38.73 -11.01 -3.63
N GLU A 21 -37.57 -11.57 -3.97
CA GLU A 21 -36.99 -12.78 -3.39
C GLU A 21 -36.17 -12.47 -2.12
N ASN A 22 -36.22 -11.23 -1.62
CA ASN A 22 -35.37 -10.70 -0.54
C ASN A 22 -33.88 -10.89 -0.82
N THR A 23 -33.43 -10.53 -2.03
CA THR A 23 -32.00 -10.51 -2.32
C THR A 23 -31.58 -9.25 -3.05
N LEU A 24 -30.46 -8.68 -2.63
CA LEU A 24 -29.86 -7.52 -3.29
C LEU A 24 -29.10 -7.99 -4.55
N PRO A 25 -29.36 -7.39 -5.73
CA PRO A 25 -28.70 -7.81 -6.98
C PRO A 25 -27.18 -7.70 -6.97
N TRP A 26 -26.61 -6.83 -6.13
CA TRP A 26 -25.17 -6.64 -5.98
C TRP A 26 -24.54 -7.53 -4.92
N GLU A 27 -25.33 -8.03 -3.98
CA GLU A 27 -24.85 -9.05 -3.05
C GLU A 27 -24.77 -10.41 -3.73
N ARG A 28 -25.53 -10.69 -4.81
CA ARG A 28 -25.43 -11.96 -5.54
C ARG A 28 -24.23 -11.97 -6.49
N GLY A 29 -23.06 -12.35 -5.99
CA GLY A 29 -21.96 -12.82 -6.84
C GLY A 29 -21.29 -11.76 -7.70
N TRP A 30 -21.34 -10.48 -7.31
CA TRP A 30 -20.49 -9.47 -7.94
C TRP A 30 -19.04 -9.86 -7.72
N ASN A 31 -18.42 -10.33 -8.79
CA ASN A 31 -17.02 -10.70 -8.81
C ASN A 31 -16.21 -9.47 -8.37
N VAL A 32 -15.11 -9.73 -7.65
CA VAL A 32 -14.15 -8.71 -7.32
C VAL A 32 -13.63 -8.02 -8.59
N TYR A 33 -13.56 -8.75 -9.69
CA TYR A 33 -13.22 -8.20 -10.99
C TYR A 33 -14.36 -7.43 -11.63
N ARG A 34 -14.06 -6.20 -12.04
CA ARG A 34 -14.97 -5.42 -12.87
C ARG A 34 -15.16 -6.07 -14.23
N ASN A 35 -16.43 -6.17 -14.63
CA ASN A 35 -16.77 -6.59 -15.98
C ASN A 35 -16.11 -5.63 -16.99
N HIS A 36 -15.38 -6.17 -17.95
CA HIS A 36 -14.61 -5.36 -18.91
C HIS A 36 -14.60 -5.96 -20.30
N ASN A 37 -14.33 -5.13 -21.30
CA ASN A 37 -14.16 -5.59 -22.66
C ASN A 37 -12.76 -6.18 -22.84
N VAL A 38 -12.62 -7.48 -23.11
CA VAL A 38 -11.30 -8.14 -23.22
C VAL A 38 -10.44 -7.63 -24.37
N VAL A 39 -11.03 -7.11 -25.45
CA VAL A 39 -10.26 -6.63 -26.60
C VAL A 39 -9.71 -5.22 -26.37
N THR A 40 -10.44 -4.37 -25.66
CA THR A 40 -10.00 -3.00 -25.38
C THR A 40 -9.45 -2.81 -23.97
N SER A 41 -9.56 -3.83 -23.12
CA SER A 41 -9.23 -3.79 -21.68
C SER A 41 -9.95 -2.68 -20.92
N LYS A 42 -11.14 -2.26 -21.38
CA LYS A 42 -11.88 -1.16 -20.76
C LYS A 42 -12.98 -1.71 -19.87
N PRO A 43 -13.04 -1.32 -18.58
CA PRO A 43 -14.16 -1.68 -17.73
C PRO A 43 -15.46 -1.09 -18.29
N TYR A 44 -16.55 -1.84 -18.13
CA TYR A 44 -17.88 -1.30 -18.34
C TYR A 44 -18.17 -0.25 -17.26
N ARG A 45 -19.17 0.59 -17.54
CA ARG A 45 -19.56 1.72 -16.68
C ARG A 45 -21.07 1.75 -16.45
N GLY A 46 -21.47 2.28 -15.29
CA GLY A 46 -22.84 2.53 -14.86
C GLY A 46 -23.78 1.36 -15.11
N VAL A 47 -24.85 1.60 -15.89
CA VAL A 47 -25.91 0.63 -16.18
C VAL A 47 -25.36 -0.65 -16.81
N ASN A 48 -24.29 -0.57 -17.61
CA ASN A 48 -23.69 -1.78 -18.19
C ASN A 48 -22.95 -2.61 -17.15
N THR A 49 -22.20 -1.98 -16.24
CA THR A 49 -21.52 -2.70 -15.14
C THR A 49 -22.53 -3.42 -14.27
N PHE A 50 -23.57 -2.70 -13.86
CA PHE A 50 -24.64 -3.26 -13.05
C PHE A 50 -25.32 -4.44 -13.75
N TRP A 51 -25.73 -4.25 -15.01
CA TRP A 51 -26.43 -5.27 -15.76
C TRP A 51 -25.57 -6.50 -16.06
N LEU A 52 -24.31 -6.32 -16.48
CA LEU A 52 -23.42 -7.45 -16.75
C LEU A 52 -23.08 -8.23 -15.48
N SER A 53 -22.98 -7.56 -14.33
CA SER A 53 -22.75 -8.24 -13.05
C SER A 53 -23.96 -9.08 -12.64
N MET A 54 -25.17 -8.55 -12.79
CA MET A 54 -26.39 -9.35 -12.60
C MET A 54 -26.49 -10.53 -13.57
N VAL A 55 -26.17 -10.32 -14.85
CA VAL A 55 -26.23 -11.41 -15.84
C VAL A 55 -25.17 -12.48 -15.54
N ALA A 56 -23.96 -12.07 -15.14
CA ALA A 56 -22.91 -13.00 -14.73
C ALA A 56 -23.39 -13.89 -13.58
N ASP A 57 -23.97 -13.29 -12.53
CA ASP A 57 -24.55 -14.05 -11.41
C ASP A 57 -25.68 -14.99 -11.84
N ILE A 58 -26.68 -14.48 -12.58
CA ILE A 58 -27.83 -15.28 -13.04
C ILE A 58 -27.39 -16.49 -13.88
N GLN A 59 -26.34 -16.34 -14.69
CA GLN A 59 -25.81 -17.40 -15.55
C GLN A 59 -24.71 -18.22 -14.88
N GLY A 60 -24.21 -17.81 -13.72
CA GLY A 60 -23.06 -18.44 -13.05
C GLY A 60 -21.73 -18.22 -13.76
N TYR A 61 -21.54 -17.11 -14.47
CA TYR A 61 -20.27 -16.76 -15.09
C TYR A 61 -19.30 -16.19 -14.05
N GLU A 62 -18.07 -16.68 -14.07
CA GLU A 62 -16.96 -16.24 -13.24
C GLU A 62 -15.92 -15.44 -14.04
N ASP A 63 -15.89 -15.58 -15.36
CA ASP A 63 -15.04 -14.78 -16.23
C ASP A 63 -15.61 -13.35 -16.40
N PRO A 64 -14.91 -12.27 -15.97
CA PRO A 64 -15.41 -10.89 -16.07
C PRO A 64 -15.25 -10.30 -17.48
N ARG A 65 -14.69 -11.06 -18.43
CA ARG A 65 -14.39 -10.59 -19.78
C ARG A 65 -15.60 -10.72 -20.69
N TRP A 66 -15.85 -9.66 -21.46
CA TRP A 66 -16.89 -9.64 -22.48
C TRP A 66 -16.35 -9.12 -23.81
N CYS A 67 -16.87 -9.61 -24.93
CA CYS A 67 -16.63 -8.96 -26.22
C CYS A 67 -17.79 -9.16 -27.20
N THR A 68 -17.84 -8.33 -28.24
CA THR A 68 -18.82 -8.49 -29.31
C THR A 68 -18.47 -9.70 -30.19
N PHE A 69 -19.46 -10.26 -30.89
CA PHE A 69 -19.22 -11.34 -31.88
C PHE A 69 -18.13 -10.97 -32.89
N LYS A 70 -18.11 -9.72 -33.35
CA LYS A 70 -17.09 -9.24 -34.29
C LYS A 70 -15.70 -9.24 -33.65
N GLN A 71 -15.57 -8.76 -32.41
CA GLN A 71 -14.31 -8.76 -31.68
C GLN A 71 -13.76 -10.18 -31.47
N ALA A 72 -14.63 -11.13 -31.07
CA ALA A 72 -14.24 -12.54 -30.94
C ALA A 72 -13.72 -13.09 -32.28
N LYS A 73 -14.48 -12.88 -33.37
CA LYS A 73 -14.09 -13.32 -34.72
C LYS A 73 -12.78 -12.70 -35.18
N ASP A 74 -12.58 -11.41 -34.98
CA ASP A 74 -11.36 -10.69 -35.39
C ASP A 74 -10.11 -11.18 -34.61
N LYS A 75 -10.30 -11.75 -33.40
CA LYS A 75 -9.26 -12.40 -32.60
C LYS A 75 -9.08 -13.91 -32.91
N GLY A 76 -9.85 -14.47 -33.82
CA GLY A 76 -9.83 -15.91 -34.13
C GLY A 76 -10.58 -16.78 -33.12
N TRP A 77 -11.35 -16.18 -32.22
CA TRP A 77 -12.20 -16.87 -31.25
C TRP A 77 -13.59 -17.14 -31.82
N HIS A 78 -14.29 -18.13 -31.25
CA HIS A 78 -15.58 -18.60 -31.75
C HIS A 78 -16.62 -18.61 -30.64
N VAL A 79 -17.72 -17.88 -30.81
CA VAL A 79 -18.86 -18.00 -29.88
C VAL A 79 -19.44 -19.40 -30.01
N LYS A 80 -19.62 -20.11 -28.88
CA LYS A 80 -20.17 -21.47 -28.83
C LYS A 80 -21.55 -21.51 -29.49
N LYS A 81 -21.83 -22.60 -30.21
CA LYS A 81 -23.09 -22.74 -30.96
C LYS A 81 -24.28 -22.80 -30.00
N GLY A 82 -25.22 -21.87 -30.16
CA GLY A 82 -26.47 -21.80 -29.37
C GLY A 82 -26.45 -20.76 -28.25
N GLU A 83 -25.28 -20.18 -27.95
CA GLU A 83 -25.13 -19.13 -26.95
C GLU A 83 -25.91 -17.86 -27.33
N LYS A 84 -26.46 -17.20 -26.30
CA LYS A 84 -27.18 -15.94 -26.44
C LYS A 84 -26.33 -14.82 -25.84
N GLY A 85 -26.09 -13.79 -26.63
CA GLY A 85 -25.36 -12.62 -26.15
C GLY A 85 -26.23 -11.69 -25.31
N THR A 86 -25.58 -10.91 -24.47
CA THR A 86 -26.16 -9.92 -23.57
C THR A 86 -26.15 -8.54 -24.23
N SER A 87 -27.25 -7.81 -24.12
CA SER A 87 -27.35 -6.44 -24.63
C SER A 87 -26.69 -5.44 -23.67
N VAL A 88 -25.90 -4.52 -24.20
CA VAL A 88 -25.31 -3.38 -23.48
C VAL A 88 -25.63 -2.08 -24.21
N GLU A 89 -25.76 -0.97 -23.48
CA GLU A 89 -26.09 0.34 -24.03
C GLU A 89 -24.85 1.26 -24.07
N PHE A 90 -24.55 1.80 -25.25
CA PHE A 90 -23.47 2.76 -25.42
C PHE A 90 -24.03 4.14 -25.79
N TRP A 91 -23.68 5.14 -24.99
CA TRP A 91 -24.04 6.53 -25.21
C TRP A 91 -22.93 7.25 -25.97
N SER A 92 -23.32 7.99 -27.01
CA SER A 92 -22.38 8.75 -27.84
C SER A 92 -22.98 10.09 -28.24
N LEU A 93 -22.12 11.09 -28.41
CA LEU A 93 -22.54 12.37 -28.97
C LEU A 93 -22.67 12.22 -30.49
N TYR A 94 -23.78 12.72 -31.04
CA TYR A 94 -24.07 12.70 -32.46
C TYR A 94 -24.19 14.13 -32.98
N ASP A 95 -23.34 14.48 -33.94
CA ASP A 95 -23.41 15.75 -34.65
C ASP A 95 -24.45 15.63 -35.78
N LYS A 96 -25.54 16.41 -35.69
CA LYS A 96 -26.63 16.37 -36.68
C LYS A 96 -26.20 16.88 -38.06
N GLU A 97 -25.26 17.81 -38.13
CA GLU A 97 -24.78 18.36 -39.40
C GLU A 97 -23.80 17.40 -40.07
N MET A 98 -22.82 16.88 -39.33
CA MET A 98 -21.86 15.90 -39.86
C MET A 98 -22.47 14.50 -40.01
N LYS A 99 -23.67 14.28 -39.47
CA LYS A 99 -24.43 13.03 -39.49
C LYS A 99 -23.66 11.82 -38.96
N ARG A 100 -22.77 12.04 -37.98
CA ARG A 100 -21.93 10.99 -37.39
C ARG A 100 -21.81 11.15 -35.88
N ASN A 101 -21.43 10.05 -35.23
CA ASN A 101 -20.97 10.10 -33.85
C ASN A 101 -19.64 10.88 -33.79
N ILE A 102 -19.49 11.66 -32.72
CA ILE A 102 -18.31 12.46 -32.42
C ILE A 102 -17.78 12.08 -31.04
N THR A 103 -16.47 12.22 -30.85
CA THR A 103 -15.79 12.03 -29.58
C THR A 103 -16.03 13.21 -28.64
N GLN A 104 -15.76 13.02 -27.34
CA GLN A 104 -15.81 14.11 -26.36
C GLN A 104 -14.87 15.27 -26.72
N LYS A 105 -13.68 14.96 -27.28
CA LYS A 105 -12.72 15.97 -27.72
C LYS A 105 -13.27 16.81 -28.88
N GLU A 106 -13.85 16.16 -29.89
CA GLU A 106 -14.50 16.85 -31.01
C GLU A 106 -15.68 17.70 -30.53
N ALA A 107 -16.47 17.17 -29.58
CA ALA A 107 -17.58 17.89 -28.98
C ALA A 107 -17.12 19.12 -28.18
N ALA A 108 -16.05 19.02 -27.39
CA ALA A 108 -15.47 20.17 -26.68
C ALA A 108 -14.97 21.24 -27.67
N SER A 109 -14.28 20.83 -28.73
CA SER A 109 -13.86 21.76 -29.78
C SER A 109 -15.02 22.39 -30.55
N LEU A 110 -16.13 21.67 -30.73
CA LEU A 110 -17.37 22.25 -31.28
C LEU A 110 -18.00 23.24 -30.30
N ARG A 111 -18.13 22.88 -29.02
CA ARG A 111 -18.69 23.75 -27.97
C ARG A 111 -17.90 25.04 -27.78
N ASN A 112 -16.59 25.03 -27.98
CA ASN A 112 -15.79 26.25 -27.91
C ASN A 112 -15.94 27.16 -29.13
N ARG A 113 -16.31 26.59 -30.30
CA ARG A 113 -16.52 27.34 -31.54
C ARG A 113 -17.95 27.85 -31.68
N LEU A 114 -18.92 27.12 -31.13
CA LEU A 114 -20.34 27.42 -31.17
C LEU A 114 -20.77 28.07 -29.85
N GLY A 115 -21.85 28.86 -29.87
CA GLY A 115 -22.51 29.22 -28.61
C GLY A 115 -23.10 28.00 -27.92
N LYS A 116 -23.39 28.07 -26.61
CA LYS A 116 -24.03 26.97 -25.86
C LYS A 116 -25.33 26.48 -26.53
N GLU A 117 -26.19 27.42 -26.91
CA GLU A 117 -27.49 27.12 -27.55
C GLU A 117 -27.30 26.44 -28.91
N GLU A 118 -26.40 26.95 -29.74
CA GLU A 118 -26.08 26.38 -31.06
C GLU A 118 -25.45 24.98 -30.94
N PHE A 119 -24.60 24.78 -29.93
CA PHE A 119 -24.03 23.46 -29.64
C PHE A 119 -25.10 22.46 -29.21
N GLU A 120 -25.99 22.84 -28.29
CA GLU A 120 -27.11 22.00 -27.82
C GLU A 120 -28.13 21.72 -28.93
N GLU A 121 -28.31 22.68 -29.84
CA GLU A 121 -29.11 22.44 -31.04
C GLU A 121 -28.42 21.45 -31.95
N ARG A 122 -27.12 21.58 -32.26
CA ARG A 122 -26.41 20.74 -33.24
C ARG A 122 -26.08 19.33 -32.75
N VAL A 123 -25.65 19.21 -31.50
CA VAL A 123 -25.13 17.96 -30.92
C VAL A 123 -26.16 17.36 -29.99
N ARG A 124 -26.56 16.12 -30.27
CA ARG A 124 -27.48 15.36 -29.40
C ARG A 124 -26.79 14.13 -28.85
N LEU A 125 -27.18 13.75 -27.63
CA LEU A 125 -26.78 12.48 -27.05
C LEU A 125 -27.67 11.37 -27.63
N VAL A 126 -27.05 10.31 -28.17
CA VAL A 126 -27.76 9.13 -28.70
C VAL A 126 -27.24 7.87 -28.04
N SER A 127 -28.14 6.92 -27.79
CA SER A 127 -27.77 5.58 -27.32
C SER A 127 -27.88 4.56 -28.43
N LYS A 128 -26.97 3.58 -28.42
CA LYS A 128 -27.00 2.40 -29.27
C LYS A 128 -26.83 1.16 -28.42
N THR A 129 -27.59 0.12 -28.73
CA THR A 129 -27.42 -1.18 -28.09
C THR A 129 -26.44 -2.04 -28.88
N TYR A 130 -25.55 -2.74 -28.19
CA TYR A 130 -24.63 -3.72 -28.74
C TYR A 130 -24.85 -5.06 -28.04
N ILE A 131 -24.54 -6.16 -28.73
CA ILE A 131 -24.57 -7.51 -28.17
C ILE A 131 -23.15 -7.94 -27.85
N VAL A 132 -22.93 -8.36 -26.61
CA VAL A 132 -21.66 -8.87 -26.09
C VAL A 132 -21.84 -10.29 -25.56
N PHE A 133 -20.77 -11.07 -25.57
CA PHE A 133 -20.70 -12.45 -25.10
C PHE A 133 -19.65 -12.51 -23.99
N ASN A 134 -19.95 -13.23 -22.93
CA ASN A 134 -19.02 -13.49 -21.84
C ASN A 134 -17.88 -14.40 -22.33
N GLY A 135 -16.70 -14.34 -21.71
CA GLY A 135 -15.56 -15.20 -22.02
C GLY A 135 -15.92 -16.69 -21.96
N GLU A 136 -16.77 -17.10 -21.03
CA GLU A 136 -17.23 -18.50 -20.92
C GLU A 136 -18.13 -18.95 -22.08
N GLN A 137 -18.68 -18.01 -22.86
CA GLN A 137 -19.47 -18.31 -24.06
C GLN A 137 -18.59 -18.44 -25.32
N ILE A 138 -17.28 -18.26 -25.20
CA ILE A 138 -16.34 -18.15 -26.32
C ILE A 138 -15.30 -19.27 -26.26
N GLU A 139 -15.12 -19.98 -27.36
CA GLU A 139 -14.02 -20.94 -27.58
C GLU A 139 -12.79 -20.24 -28.17
N GLY A 140 -11.61 -20.62 -27.69
CA GLY A 140 -10.32 -20.08 -28.13
C GLY A 140 -9.88 -18.79 -27.43
N ILE A 141 -10.72 -18.23 -26.54
CA ILE A 141 -10.29 -17.16 -25.63
C ILE A 141 -9.26 -17.73 -24.63
N PRO A 142 -8.17 -17.01 -24.33
CA PRO A 142 -7.23 -17.41 -23.28
C PRO A 142 -7.94 -17.64 -21.93
N PRO A 143 -7.52 -18.60 -21.10
CA PRO A 143 -8.16 -18.89 -19.83
C PRO A 143 -8.01 -17.72 -18.85
N PHE A 144 -9.11 -17.31 -18.22
CA PHE A 144 -9.07 -16.25 -17.21
C PHE A 144 -8.38 -16.76 -15.93
N GLU A 145 -7.30 -16.10 -15.53
CA GLU A 145 -6.62 -16.39 -14.26
C GLU A 145 -7.23 -15.58 -13.11
N LYS A 146 -7.81 -16.28 -12.14
CA LYS A 146 -8.29 -15.66 -10.90
C LYS A 146 -7.13 -15.49 -9.93
N LYS A 147 -6.86 -14.26 -9.52
CA LYS A 147 -6.03 -13.88 -8.38
C LYS A 147 -6.92 -13.40 -7.23
N GLU A 148 -7.00 -14.18 -6.15
CA GLU A 148 -7.72 -13.72 -4.96
C GLU A 148 -7.04 -12.43 -4.43
N PRO A 149 -7.78 -11.32 -4.28
CA PRO A 149 -7.24 -10.13 -3.64
C PRO A 149 -6.95 -10.46 -2.19
N VAL A 150 -5.73 -10.16 -1.74
CA VAL A 150 -5.37 -10.24 -0.33
C VAL A 150 -5.82 -8.93 0.31
N PHE A 151 -6.95 -8.97 1.02
CA PHE A 151 -7.49 -7.81 1.73
C PHE A 151 -7.67 -8.17 3.20
N ASP A 152 -7.00 -7.43 4.11
CA ASP A 152 -6.98 -7.69 5.55
C ASP A 152 -7.45 -6.48 6.38
N GLU A 153 -7.51 -6.63 7.70
CA GLU A 153 -7.99 -5.58 8.63
C GLU A 153 -7.15 -4.31 8.56
N LYS A 154 -5.85 -4.45 8.31
CA LYS A 154 -4.93 -3.30 8.26
C LYS A 154 -5.15 -2.52 6.98
N GLU A 155 -5.32 -3.21 5.86
CA GLU A 155 -5.68 -2.56 4.60
C GLU A 155 -7.06 -1.89 4.71
N ALA A 156 -8.01 -2.49 5.43
CA ALA A 156 -9.31 -1.88 5.70
C ALA A 156 -9.21 -0.58 6.50
N VAL A 157 -8.44 -0.58 7.59
CA VAL A 157 -8.23 0.60 8.43
C VAL A 157 -7.48 1.69 7.65
N LYS A 158 -6.43 1.33 6.89
CA LYS A 158 -5.69 2.26 6.03
C LYS A 158 -6.60 2.93 5.01
N PHE A 159 -7.43 2.13 4.33
CA PHE A 159 -8.39 2.62 3.34
C PHE A 159 -9.36 3.62 3.97
N ARG A 160 -9.97 3.25 5.10
CA ARG A 160 -10.87 4.12 5.86
C ARG A 160 -10.20 5.44 6.23
N ASP A 161 -9.02 5.36 6.84
CA ASP A 161 -8.30 6.54 7.32
C ASP A 161 -7.86 7.46 6.17
N GLN A 162 -7.54 6.88 5.01
CA GLN A 162 -7.29 7.64 3.79
C GLN A 162 -8.54 8.38 3.33
N VAL A 163 -9.69 7.71 3.23
CA VAL A 163 -10.95 8.36 2.86
C VAL A 163 -11.31 9.49 3.83
N ILE A 164 -11.27 9.24 5.14
CA ILE A 164 -11.57 10.24 6.18
C ILE A 164 -10.67 11.48 6.01
N ARG A 165 -9.36 11.26 5.89
CA ARG A 165 -8.36 12.32 5.78
C ARG A 165 -8.59 13.17 4.53
N GLU A 166 -8.72 12.55 3.36
CA GLU A 166 -8.82 13.30 2.10
C GLU A 166 -10.18 13.99 1.96
N PHE A 167 -11.25 13.41 2.51
CA PHE A 167 -12.56 14.06 2.55
C PHE A 167 -12.68 15.16 3.62
N SER A 168 -11.75 15.22 4.58
CA SER A 168 -11.89 16.03 5.79
C SER A 168 -13.22 15.77 6.52
N LEU A 169 -13.62 14.49 6.58
CA LEU A 169 -14.82 14.06 7.29
C LEU A 169 -14.54 13.95 8.78
N ASP A 170 -15.47 14.42 9.61
CA ASP A 170 -15.44 14.09 11.02
C ASP A 170 -15.82 12.62 11.19
N PHE A 171 -15.02 11.85 11.93
CA PHE A 171 -15.26 10.42 12.16
C PHE A 171 -15.37 10.12 13.65
N PHE A 172 -16.42 9.38 14.02
CA PHE A 172 -16.66 8.94 15.39
C PHE A 172 -16.76 7.42 15.45
N GLU A 173 -15.93 6.81 16.29
CA GLU A 173 -16.03 5.38 16.58
C GLU A 173 -16.75 5.17 17.92
N GLY A 174 -17.78 4.32 17.91
CA GLY A 174 -18.51 3.89 19.10
C GLY A 174 -20.02 3.73 18.91
N GLY A 175 -20.67 3.18 19.93
CA GLY A 175 -22.09 2.83 19.85
C GLY A 175 -22.33 1.52 19.08
N ASN A 176 -23.57 1.29 18.65
CA ASN A 176 -24.00 0.05 18.00
C ASN A 176 -24.67 0.27 16.64
N ARG A 177 -24.50 1.44 16.03
CA ARG A 177 -25.09 1.79 14.73
C ARG A 177 -24.13 2.64 13.90
N ALA A 178 -24.06 2.32 12.61
CA ALA A 178 -23.45 3.20 11.62
C ALA A 178 -24.47 4.23 11.13
N PHE A 179 -24.01 5.46 10.87
CA PHE A 179 -24.80 6.50 10.19
C PHE A 179 -23.93 7.70 9.79
N TYR A 180 -24.28 8.34 8.68
CA TYR A 180 -23.86 9.69 8.33
C TYR A 180 -24.80 10.74 8.95
N ARG A 181 -24.23 11.82 9.50
CA ARG A 181 -24.96 12.95 10.06
C ARG A 181 -24.70 14.22 9.24
N PRO A 182 -25.68 14.71 8.47
CA PRO A 182 -25.51 15.89 7.62
C PRO A 182 -25.22 17.19 8.38
N SER A 183 -25.75 17.36 9.60
CA SER A 183 -25.67 18.64 10.32
C SER A 183 -24.27 19.03 10.79
N ASN A 184 -23.39 18.06 10.98
CA ASN A 184 -22.00 18.26 11.36
C ASN A 184 -21.02 17.60 10.37
N ASP A 185 -21.50 17.13 9.21
CA ASP A 185 -20.65 16.52 8.18
C ASP A 185 -19.77 15.38 8.75
N SER A 186 -20.42 14.44 9.47
CA SER A 186 -19.71 13.37 10.19
C SER A 186 -20.24 11.97 9.92
N VAL A 187 -19.35 10.99 9.94
CA VAL A 187 -19.66 9.56 9.88
C VAL A 187 -19.43 8.94 11.26
N THR A 188 -20.41 8.19 11.76
CA THR A 188 -20.29 7.38 12.97
C THR A 188 -20.29 5.91 12.61
N MET A 189 -19.36 5.14 13.16
CA MET A 189 -19.26 3.69 12.98
C MET A 189 -19.12 2.98 14.34
N PRO A 190 -19.68 1.78 14.52
CA PRO A 190 -19.27 0.87 15.59
C PRO A 190 -17.78 0.53 15.48
N ALA A 191 -17.19 -0.03 16.53
CA ALA A 191 -15.79 -0.44 16.49
C ALA A 191 -15.60 -1.56 15.47
N VAL A 192 -14.45 -1.59 14.77
CA VAL A 192 -14.14 -2.60 13.73
C VAL A 192 -14.39 -4.03 14.23
N ARG A 193 -13.94 -4.32 15.46
CA ARG A 193 -14.11 -5.61 16.15
C ARG A 193 -15.56 -6.03 16.39
N ASP A 194 -16.51 -5.10 16.32
CA ASP A 194 -17.94 -5.37 16.50
C ASP A 194 -18.59 -5.86 15.19
N PHE A 195 -17.87 -5.76 14.07
CA PHE A 195 -18.27 -6.32 12.78
C PHE A 195 -17.78 -7.76 12.63
N LYS A 196 -18.53 -8.55 11.85
CA LYS A 196 -18.20 -9.95 11.56
C LYS A 196 -16.84 -10.11 10.86
N ASN A 197 -16.53 -9.18 9.97
CA ASN A 197 -15.27 -9.10 9.22
C ASN A 197 -15.08 -7.70 8.62
N GLU A 198 -13.90 -7.50 8.06
CA GLU A 198 -13.39 -6.28 7.45
C GLU A 198 -14.22 -5.85 6.24
N TYR A 199 -14.71 -6.83 5.46
CA TYR A 199 -15.55 -6.58 4.29
C TYR A 199 -16.89 -5.93 4.70
N THR A 200 -17.53 -6.46 5.74
CA THR A 200 -18.80 -5.93 6.27
C THR A 200 -18.58 -4.53 6.85
N TYR A 201 -17.46 -4.34 7.56
CA TYR A 201 -17.06 -3.03 8.08
C TYR A 201 -16.91 -1.99 6.97
N LEU A 202 -16.15 -2.30 5.91
CA LEU A 202 -15.91 -1.37 4.82
C LEU A 202 -17.12 -1.12 3.94
N SER A 203 -17.91 -2.14 3.64
CA SER A 203 -19.17 -1.96 2.90
C SER A 203 -20.10 -1.00 3.65
N THR A 204 -20.19 -1.14 4.97
CA THR A 204 -20.97 -0.23 5.83
C THR A 204 -20.35 1.17 5.85
N PHE A 205 -19.03 1.29 6.01
CA PHE A 205 -18.34 2.57 5.97
C PHE A 205 -18.54 3.30 4.62
N LEU A 206 -18.39 2.58 3.50
CA LEU A 206 -18.58 3.10 2.15
C LEU A 206 -20.03 3.54 1.89
N HIS A 207 -21.01 2.86 2.47
CA HIS A 207 -22.41 3.30 2.46
C HIS A 207 -22.56 4.67 3.14
N GLU A 208 -22.02 4.84 4.35
CA GLU A 208 -22.10 6.13 5.06
C GLU A 208 -21.30 7.24 4.38
N VAL A 209 -20.13 6.91 3.82
CA VAL A 209 -19.35 7.84 3.00
C VAL A 209 -20.12 8.24 1.75
N SER A 210 -20.87 7.32 1.14
CA SER A 210 -21.71 7.60 -0.03
C SER A 210 -22.78 8.63 0.31
N HIS A 211 -23.45 8.52 1.46
CA HIS A 211 -24.33 9.58 1.94
C HIS A 211 -23.60 10.89 2.18
N SER A 212 -22.39 10.83 2.75
CA SER A 212 -21.60 12.03 2.97
C SER A 212 -21.41 12.82 1.67
N THR A 213 -21.16 12.18 0.53
CA THR A 213 -20.98 12.90 -0.75
C THR A 213 -22.17 13.79 -1.14
N GLY A 214 -23.37 13.57 -0.59
CA GLY A 214 -24.54 14.42 -0.82
C GLY A 214 -24.47 15.79 -0.14
N HIS A 215 -23.52 16.02 0.78
CA HIS A 215 -23.35 17.30 1.47
C HIS A 215 -23.06 18.47 0.49
N SER A 216 -23.43 19.68 0.90
CA SER A 216 -23.36 20.89 0.07
C SER A 216 -21.95 21.27 -0.40
N LYS A 217 -20.92 20.80 0.31
CA LYS A 217 -19.50 20.99 -0.05
C LYS A 217 -19.00 20.00 -1.12
N ARG A 218 -19.80 18.99 -1.47
CA ARG A 218 -19.42 17.85 -2.33
C ARG A 218 -20.35 17.78 -3.55
N LEU A 219 -21.09 16.69 -3.74
CA LEU A 219 -22.01 16.51 -4.86
C LEU A 219 -23.35 17.24 -4.67
N ASN A 220 -23.62 17.79 -3.47
CA ASN A 220 -24.77 18.62 -3.17
C ASN A 220 -26.11 18.02 -3.65
N ARG A 221 -26.32 16.74 -3.34
CA ARG A 221 -27.58 16.05 -3.62
C ARG A 221 -28.65 16.47 -2.60
N ASP A 222 -29.90 16.40 -3.00
CA ASP A 222 -31.02 16.65 -2.09
C ASP A 222 -31.20 15.47 -1.12
N MET A 223 -30.84 15.68 0.14
CA MET A 223 -30.99 14.71 1.23
C MET A 223 -32.06 15.16 2.24
N SER A 224 -33.01 16.02 1.84
CA SER A 224 -34.04 16.56 2.74
C SER A 224 -35.18 15.58 3.05
N GLY A 225 -35.26 14.46 2.33
CA GLY A 225 -36.26 13.42 2.53
C GLY A 225 -36.13 12.75 3.90
N GLY A 226 -37.22 12.71 4.68
CA GLY A 226 -37.25 12.03 5.98
C GLY A 226 -37.33 10.50 5.85
N PHE A 227 -36.92 9.79 6.89
CA PHE A 227 -36.99 8.33 6.97
C PHE A 227 -38.38 7.80 6.57
N GLY A 228 -38.42 6.80 5.70
CA GLY A 228 -39.65 6.19 5.19
C GLY A 228 -40.34 6.94 4.06
N THR A 229 -39.79 8.06 3.58
CA THR A 229 -40.32 8.77 2.40
C THR A 229 -39.73 8.17 1.10
N PRO A 230 -40.41 8.34 -0.06
CA PRO A 230 -39.86 7.93 -1.35
C PRO A 230 -38.52 8.57 -1.68
N ASP A 231 -38.30 9.84 -1.29
CA ASP A 231 -37.05 10.54 -1.56
C ASP A 231 -35.90 10.03 -0.69
N TYR A 232 -36.18 9.67 0.56
CA TYR A 232 -35.22 8.97 1.40
C TYR A 232 -34.85 7.60 0.81
N ALA A 233 -35.84 6.81 0.38
CA ALA A 233 -35.59 5.51 -0.25
C ALA A 233 -34.74 5.61 -1.53
N LYS A 234 -34.92 6.68 -2.32
CA LYS A 234 -34.09 6.99 -3.49
C LYS A 234 -32.63 7.26 -3.12
N GLU A 235 -32.36 7.98 -2.03
CA GLU A 235 -30.99 8.26 -1.57
C GLU A 235 -30.32 7.01 -0.99
N GLU A 236 -31.05 6.20 -0.22
CA GLU A 236 -30.57 4.89 0.25
C GLU A 236 -30.19 3.98 -0.91
N LEU A 237 -31.02 3.92 -1.97
CA LEU A 237 -30.73 3.13 -3.16
C LEU A 237 -29.43 3.59 -3.85
N ARG A 238 -29.16 4.89 -3.88
CA ARG A 238 -27.92 5.45 -4.44
C ARG A 238 -26.71 5.08 -3.58
N ALA A 239 -26.81 5.25 -2.27
CA ALA A 239 -25.74 4.95 -1.34
C ALA A 239 -25.36 3.46 -1.36
N GLU A 240 -26.36 2.58 -1.41
CA GLU A 240 -26.17 1.13 -1.51
C GLU A 240 -25.48 0.70 -2.81
N ILE A 241 -26.01 1.12 -3.96
CA ILE A 241 -25.39 0.79 -5.26
C ILE A 241 -23.97 1.38 -5.33
N SER A 242 -23.76 2.57 -4.76
CA SER A 242 -22.45 3.22 -4.76
C SER A 242 -21.45 2.47 -3.88
N SER A 243 -21.85 2.08 -2.68
CA SER A 243 -21.02 1.23 -1.80
C SER A 243 -20.59 -0.06 -2.51
N ALA A 244 -21.51 -0.69 -3.23
CA ALA A 244 -21.21 -1.89 -4.01
C ALA A 244 -20.24 -1.61 -5.18
N PHE A 245 -20.43 -0.52 -5.94
CA PHE A 245 -19.51 -0.11 -7.00
C PHE A 245 -18.12 0.22 -6.47
N THR A 246 -18.03 0.99 -5.39
CA THR A 246 -16.77 1.37 -4.77
C THR A 246 -16.05 0.14 -4.22
N SER A 247 -16.79 -0.77 -3.55
CA SER A 247 -16.23 -2.05 -3.07
C SER A 247 -15.63 -2.86 -4.23
N GLN A 248 -16.35 -3.01 -5.33
CA GLN A 248 -15.85 -3.73 -6.50
C GLN A 248 -14.60 -3.06 -7.11
N MET A 249 -14.58 -1.73 -7.22
CA MET A 249 -13.40 -0.98 -7.71
C MET A 249 -12.16 -1.20 -6.85
N LEU A 250 -12.34 -1.44 -5.55
CA LEU A 250 -11.26 -1.56 -4.58
C LEU A 250 -10.80 -2.99 -4.33
N GLY A 251 -11.35 -3.95 -5.07
CA GLY A 251 -11.02 -5.34 -4.84
C GLY A 251 -11.69 -5.93 -3.58
N ILE A 252 -12.66 -5.22 -2.99
CA ILE A 252 -13.33 -5.62 -1.75
C ILE A 252 -14.42 -6.61 -2.11
N ARG A 253 -14.27 -7.85 -1.63
CA ARG A 253 -15.28 -8.89 -1.82
C ARG A 253 -16.51 -8.57 -0.98
N LEU A 254 -17.66 -8.43 -1.62
CA LEU A 254 -18.93 -8.35 -0.91
C LEU A 254 -19.28 -9.76 -0.43
N GLU A 255 -19.30 -9.96 0.89
CA GLU A 255 -19.74 -11.23 1.46
C GLU A 255 -21.25 -11.26 1.68
N HIS A 256 -21.84 -12.40 1.34
CA HIS A 256 -23.23 -12.70 1.65
C HIS A 256 -23.39 -12.89 3.15
N THR A 257 -24.13 -12.01 3.81
CA THR A 257 -24.56 -12.25 5.19
C THR A 257 -26.07 -12.07 5.31
N GLU A 258 -26.75 -12.99 5.99
CA GLU A 258 -28.18 -12.84 6.33
C GLU A 258 -28.43 -11.57 7.17
N GLU A 259 -27.40 -11.12 7.87
CA GLU A 259 -27.39 -9.89 8.67
C GLU A 259 -27.49 -8.63 7.80
N SER A 260 -26.74 -8.56 6.69
CA SER A 260 -26.86 -7.49 5.69
C SER A 260 -28.29 -7.39 5.16
N LEU A 261 -28.86 -8.50 4.69
CA LEU A 261 -30.24 -8.53 4.20
C LEU A 261 -31.27 -8.10 5.25
N ASN A 262 -31.09 -8.49 6.51
CA ASN A 262 -31.98 -8.10 7.60
C ASN A 262 -31.95 -6.59 7.88
N ASN A 263 -30.78 -5.96 7.76
CA ASN A 263 -30.62 -4.51 7.91
C ASN A 263 -31.29 -3.75 6.74
N HIS A 264 -31.44 -4.37 5.57
CA HIS A 264 -32.02 -3.74 4.38
C HIS A 264 -33.50 -4.05 4.12
N LYS A 265 -34.13 -4.98 4.84
CA LYS A 265 -35.53 -5.41 4.61
C LYS A 265 -36.55 -4.27 4.53
N ALA A 266 -36.42 -3.26 5.40
CA ALA A 266 -37.32 -2.11 5.40
C ALA A 266 -37.11 -1.20 4.17
N TYR A 267 -35.89 -1.13 3.63
CA TYR A 267 -35.56 -0.33 2.46
C TYR A 267 -35.92 -1.02 1.15
N ILE A 268 -35.76 -2.35 1.07
CA ILE A 268 -36.10 -3.18 -0.10
C ILE A 268 -37.54 -2.94 -0.59
N GLN A 269 -38.51 -2.93 0.33
CA GLN A 269 -39.92 -2.71 -0.02
C GLN A 269 -40.16 -1.30 -0.59
N ASN A 270 -39.49 -0.29 -0.01
CA ASN A 270 -39.59 1.08 -0.50
C ASN A 270 -38.90 1.24 -1.86
N TRP A 271 -37.76 0.58 -2.10
CA TRP A 271 -37.08 0.58 -3.39
C TRP A 271 -37.93 -0.06 -4.48
N MET A 272 -38.54 -1.21 -4.21
CA MET A 272 -39.48 -1.86 -5.13
C MET A 272 -40.59 -0.89 -5.51
N GLN A 273 -41.24 -0.25 -4.54
CA GLN A 273 -42.32 0.70 -4.80
C GLN A 273 -41.85 1.90 -5.63
N VAL A 274 -40.68 2.47 -5.33
CA VAL A 274 -40.09 3.59 -6.08
C VAL A 274 -39.85 3.21 -7.55
N ILE A 275 -39.32 2.00 -7.79
CA ILE A 275 -38.97 1.52 -9.14
C ILE A 275 -40.20 1.07 -9.91
N GLU A 276 -41.19 0.45 -9.27
CA GLU A 276 -42.47 0.09 -9.90
C GLU A 276 -43.23 1.34 -10.36
N ASN A 277 -43.18 2.42 -9.58
CA ASN A 277 -43.81 3.70 -9.92
C ASN A 277 -43.08 4.44 -11.06
N ASP A 278 -41.75 4.49 -11.04
CA ASP A 278 -40.93 4.99 -12.15
C ASP A 278 -39.68 4.13 -12.36
N PRO A 279 -39.71 3.19 -13.33
CA PRO A 279 -38.56 2.34 -13.64
C PRO A 279 -37.31 3.13 -14.04
N ASN A 280 -37.45 4.38 -14.48
CA ASN A 280 -36.29 5.21 -14.80
C ASN A 280 -35.50 5.64 -13.56
N GLU A 281 -36.09 5.56 -12.37
CA GLU A 281 -35.40 5.87 -11.11
C GLU A 281 -34.22 4.92 -10.88
N LEU A 282 -34.33 3.65 -11.27
CA LEU A 282 -33.21 2.70 -11.17
C LEU A 282 -31.99 3.19 -11.97
N PHE A 283 -32.17 3.66 -13.21
CA PHE A 283 -31.05 4.15 -14.02
C PHE A 283 -30.50 5.49 -13.51
N ARG A 284 -31.36 6.33 -12.91
CA ARG A 284 -30.89 7.56 -12.24
C ARG A 284 -30.05 7.20 -11.02
N ALA A 285 -30.52 6.27 -10.19
CA ALA A 285 -29.79 5.79 -9.02
C ALA A 285 -28.45 5.16 -9.41
N ILE A 286 -28.40 4.31 -10.45
CA ILE A 286 -27.14 3.72 -10.94
C ILE A 286 -26.17 4.80 -11.45
N LYS A 287 -26.68 5.79 -12.20
CA LYS A 287 -25.85 6.90 -12.69
C LYS A 287 -25.28 7.72 -11.53
N ASP A 288 -26.12 8.09 -10.58
CA ASP A 288 -25.71 8.89 -9.42
C ASP A 288 -24.75 8.07 -8.54
N ALA A 289 -24.98 6.77 -8.36
CA ALA A 289 -24.09 5.86 -7.64
C ALA A 289 -22.70 5.73 -8.28
N GLU A 290 -22.62 5.71 -9.62
CA GLU A 290 -21.35 5.76 -10.34
C GLU A 290 -20.63 7.10 -10.10
N GLU A 291 -21.35 8.23 -10.17
CA GLU A 291 -20.77 9.55 -9.88
C GLU A 291 -20.28 9.66 -8.43
N ILE A 292 -21.00 9.06 -7.47
CA ILE A 292 -20.58 8.97 -6.05
C ILE A 292 -19.32 8.13 -5.92
N SER A 293 -19.28 6.95 -6.55
CA SER A 293 -18.14 6.04 -6.47
C SER A 293 -16.90 6.66 -7.09
N ASP A 294 -17.02 7.25 -8.28
CA ASP A 294 -15.94 7.98 -8.93
C ASP A 294 -15.43 9.11 -8.02
N TYR A 295 -16.34 9.90 -7.43
CA TYR A 295 -15.98 10.97 -6.51
C TYR A 295 -15.21 10.47 -5.28
N ILE A 296 -15.60 9.34 -4.70
CA ILE A 296 -14.90 8.71 -3.57
C ILE A 296 -13.48 8.31 -3.98
N ILE A 297 -13.34 7.59 -5.08
CA ILE A 297 -12.05 7.11 -5.57
C ILE A 297 -11.11 8.27 -5.91
N GLU A 298 -11.59 9.30 -6.62
CA GLU A 298 -10.80 10.47 -7.00
C GLU A 298 -10.41 11.31 -5.79
N THR A 299 -11.37 11.63 -4.91
CA THR A 299 -11.10 12.48 -3.75
C THR A 299 -10.14 11.80 -2.78
N ALA A 300 -10.32 10.50 -2.56
CA ALA A 300 -9.42 9.73 -1.70
C ALA A 300 -8.11 9.31 -2.37
N LYS A 301 -7.85 9.72 -3.63
CA LYS A 301 -6.60 9.46 -4.37
C LYS A 301 -6.28 7.98 -4.56
N LEU A 302 -7.31 7.18 -4.87
CA LEU A 302 -7.22 5.73 -4.99
C LEU A 302 -7.10 5.26 -6.44
N GLU A 303 -7.00 6.16 -7.41
CA GLU A 303 -7.00 5.82 -8.84
C GLU A 303 -5.85 4.91 -9.21
N SER A 304 -4.67 5.12 -8.62
CA SER A 304 -3.49 4.27 -8.85
C SER A 304 -3.70 2.84 -8.35
N TYR A 305 -4.34 2.68 -7.19
CA TYR A 305 -4.69 1.38 -6.63
C TYR A 305 -5.74 0.66 -7.49
N VAL A 306 -6.80 1.38 -7.89
CA VAL A 306 -7.82 0.85 -8.81
C VAL A 306 -7.21 0.45 -10.16
N GLN A 307 -6.29 1.27 -10.69
CA GLN A 307 -5.60 0.96 -11.94
C GLN A 307 -4.77 -0.32 -11.83
N GLN A 308 -4.05 -0.52 -10.72
CA GLN A 308 -3.28 -1.74 -10.48
C GLN A 308 -4.16 -3.00 -10.43
N LEU A 309 -5.36 -2.89 -9.86
CA LEU A 309 -6.34 -3.99 -9.84
C LEU A 309 -6.91 -4.30 -11.23
N GLU A 310 -6.88 -3.34 -12.16
CA GLU A 310 -7.47 -3.42 -13.50
C GLU A 310 -6.50 -3.75 -14.61
N GLU A 311 -5.19 -3.74 -14.34
CA GLU A 311 -4.21 -4.10 -15.35
C GLU A 311 -4.46 -5.53 -15.84
N PRO A 312 -4.75 -5.72 -17.15
CA PRO A 312 -5.04 -7.04 -17.69
C PRO A 312 -3.83 -7.95 -17.46
N LEU A 313 -4.07 -9.08 -16.82
CA LEU A 313 -3.08 -10.17 -16.69
C LEU A 313 -2.64 -10.74 -18.06
N GLU A 314 -3.34 -10.38 -19.14
CA GLU A 314 -3.20 -10.97 -20.48
C GLU A 314 -2.90 -9.94 -21.59
N GLN A 315 -1.78 -9.25 -21.50
CA GLN A 315 -1.02 -9.07 -22.74
C GLN A 315 -0.11 -10.28 -22.87
N ILE A 316 -0.16 -10.97 -24.01
CA ILE A 316 0.94 -11.85 -24.44
C ILE A 316 2.15 -10.92 -24.49
N ARG A 317 2.89 -10.81 -23.38
CA ARG A 317 4.12 -10.05 -23.34
C ARG A 317 5.06 -10.79 -24.28
N GLU A 318 5.53 -10.08 -25.30
CA GLU A 318 6.60 -10.58 -26.16
C GLU A 318 7.74 -11.07 -25.28
N ASP A 319 8.43 -12.13 -25.72
CA ASP A 319 9.59 -12.65 -25.03
C ASP A 319 10.56 -11.51 -24.74
N SER A 320 10.87 -11.29 -23.46
CA SER A 320 11.59 -10.10 -23.00
C SER A 320 12.51 -10.41 -21.83
N LEU A 321 13.53 -9.56 -21.70
CA LEU A 321 14.50 -9.57 -20.61
C LEU A 321 14.34 -8.26 -19.83
N THR A 322 14.08 -8.37 -18.53
CA THR A 322 14.01 -7.23 -17.62
C THR A 322 15.04 -7.37 -16.51
N ILE A 323 15.78 -6.29 -16.20
CA ILE A 323 16.72 -6.25 -15.06
C ILE A 323 16.17 -5.30 -14.00
N PHE A 324 16.09 -5.83 -12.79
CA PHE A 324 15.66 -5.14 -11.59
C PHE A 324 16.88 -4.85 -10.71
N GLN A 325 17.03 -3.60 -10.28
CA GLN A 325 18.02 -3.20 -9.28
C GLN A 325 17.31 -2.72 -8.02
N VAL A 326 17.89 -3.03 -6.86
CA VAL A 326 17.35 -2.61 -5.57
C VAL A 326 17.17 -1.09 -5.56
N LYS A 327 16.03 -0.59 -5.06
CA LYS A 327 15.79 0.85 -4.92
C LYS A 327 16.90 1.49 -4.09
N LYS A 328 17.32 2.69 -4.49
CA LYS A 328 18.46 3.40 -3.88
C LYS A 328 18.38 3.57 -2.36
N GLU A 329 17.17 3.72 -1.85
CA GLU A 329 16.83 3.83 -0.42
C GLU A 329 17.06 2.52 0.36
N LEU A 330 17.06 1.39 -0.36
CA LEU A 330 17.20 0.03 0.17
C LEU A 330 18.55 -0.61 -0.24
N GLU A 331 19.35 0.03 -1.10
CA GLU A 331 20.65 -0.47 -1.56
C GLU A 331 21.58 -0.86 -0.39
N ASN A 332 21.62 -0.06 0.68
CA ASN A 332 22.46 -0.33 1.84
C ASN A 332 22.03 -1.56 2.65
N GLU A 333 20.78 -1.98 2.50
CA GLU A 333 20.21 -3.13 3.20
C GLU A 333 20.32 -4.42 2.38
N TYR A 334 20.29 -4.38 1.04
CA TYR A 334 20.15 -5.59 0.20
C TYR A 334 21.20 -5.75 -0.92
N LEU A 335 21.82 -4.66 -1.38
CA LEU A 335 22.81 -4.74 -2.46
C LEU A 335 24.06 -5.48 -1.95
N PHE A 336 24.60 -6.38 -2.77
CA PHE A 336 25.78 -7.22 -2.49
C PHE A 336 25.62 -8.29 -1.39
N GLN A 337 24.40 -8.54 -0.92
CA GLN A 337 24.13 -9.67 -0.03
C GLN A 337 23.89 -10.96 -0.81
N SER A 338 24.48 -12.08 -0.39
CA SER A 338 24.17 -13.38 -0.98
C SER A 338 22.86 -13.94 -0.44
N MET A 339 22.23 -14.89 -1.15
CA MET A 339 21.00 -15.54 -0.66
C MET A 339 21.20 -16.18 0.71
N GLU A 340 22.33 -16.85 0.93
CA GLU A 340 22.69 -17.46 2.22
C GLU A 340 22.69 -16.43 3.37
N ARG A 341 23.10 -15.18 3.09
CA ARG A 341 23.13 -14.11 4.10
C ARG A 341 21.73 -13.58 4.37
N LEU A 342 20.92 -13.42 3.34
CA LEU A 342 19.53 -12.99 3.47
C LEU A 342 18.70 -14.03 4.26
N GLU A 343 18.92 -15.32 4.01
CA GLU A 343 18.30 -16.42 4.77
C GLU A 343 18.69 -16.37 6.26
N LYS A 344 19.98 -16.23 6.56
CA LYS A 344 20.47 -16.12 7.94
C LYS A 344 19.92 -14.89 8.68
N GLN A 345 19.58 -13.83 7.96
CA GLN A 345 18.99 -12.61 8.51
C GLN A 345 17.46 -12.66 8.56
N GLY A 346 16.81 -13.73 8.05
CA GLY A 346 15.36 -13.77 7.90
C GLY A 346 14.82 -12.71 6.93
N LYS A 347 15.64 -12.23 6.01
CA LYS A 347 15.32 -11.13 5.07
C LYS A 347 14.96 -11.62 3.67
N THR A 348 14.85 -12.92 3.42
CA THR A 348 14.42 -13.43 2.11
C THR A 348 13.03 -12.93 1.71
N GLU A 349 12.17 -12.64 2.69
CA GLU A 349 10.83 -12.08 2.46
C GLU A 349 10.85 -10.64 1.93
N THR A 350 11.99 -9.95 1.91
CA THR A 350 12.11 -8.59 1.35
C THR A 350 12.52 -8.58 -0.12
N LEU A 351 12.86 -9.74 -0.70
CA LEU A 351 13.12 -9.91 -2.13
C LEU A 351 11.79 -9.88 -2.90
N ARG A 352 11.25 -8.68 -3.04
CA ARG A 352 9.95 -8.41 -3.65
C ARG A 352 10.06 -7.29 -4.66
N MET A 353 9.29 -7.39 -5.73
CA MET A 353 9.32 -6.49 -6.87
C MET A 353 9.16 -5.01 -6.48
N GLU A 354 8.37 -4.71 -5.43
CA GLU A 354 8.16 -3.37 -4.88
C GLU A 354 9.45 -2.69 -4.35
N ASN A 355 10.46 -3.47 -3.98
CA ASN A 355 11.73 -2.98 -3.44
C ASN A 355 12.79 -2.74 -4.54
N TYR A 356 12.41 -2.93 -5.80
CA TYR A 356 13.29 -2.84 -6.95
C TYR A 356 12.80 -1.80 -7.97
N ASN A 357 13.72 -1.28 -8.77
CA ASN A 357 13.48 -0.45 -9.94
C ASN A 357 13.81 -1.26 -11.20
N ILE A 358 13.01 -1.11 -12.25
CA ILE A 358 13.36 -1.59 -13.59
C ILE A 358 14.43 -0.67 -14.16
N VAL A 359 15.61 -1.20 -14.46
CA VAL A 359 16.73 -0.44 -15.04
C VAL A 359 17.02 -0.81 -16.50
N TYR A 360 16.48 -1.94 -16.95
CA TYR A 360 16.58 -2.41 -18.33
C TYR A 360 15.38 -3.27 -18.67
N GLU A 361 14.79 -3.07 -19.84
CA GLU A 361 13.72 -3.89 -20.40
C GLU A 361 13.78 -3.85 -21.93
N GLU A 362 14.00 -5.00 -22.57
CA GLU A 362 13.97 -5.11 -24.04
C GLU A 362 13.40 -6.46 -24.49
N PRO A 363 12.81 -6.53 -25.70
CA PRO A 363 12.50 -7.80 -26.35
C PRO A 363 13.76 -8.66 -26.46
N TYR A 364 13.65 -9.94 -26.13
CA TYR A 364 14.78 -10.84 -26.05
C TYR A 364 14.52 -12.14 -26.79
N SER A 365 15.42 -12.47 -27.72
CA SER A 365 15.40 -13.74 -28.43
C SER A 365 16.25 -14.75 -27.69
N PHE A 366 15.64 -15.77 -27.11
CA PHE A 366 16.35 -16.74 -26.29
C PHE A 366 17.09 -17.80 -27.13
N SER A 367 18.36 -18.02 -26.81
CA SER A 367 19.17 -19.08 -27.40
C SER A 367 18.62 -20.47 -27.01
N PRO A 368 18.61 -21.45 -27.92
CA PRO A 368 18.22 -22.82 -27.58
C PRO A 368 19.24 -23.41 -26.58
N GLY A 369 18.75 -24.00 -25.48
CA GLY A 369 19.61 -24.51 -24.41
C GLY A 369 18.86 -24.65 -23.09
N SER A 370 19.58 -25.00 -22.03
CA SER A 370 19.09 -24.99 -20.65
C SER A 370 18.95 -23.56 -20.11
N MET A 371 18.13 -23.39 -19.07
CA MET A 371 17.95 -22.10 -18.41
C MET A 371 19.27 -21.53 -17.85
N GLU A 372 20.14 -22.41 -17.35
CA GLU A 372 21.46 -22.04 -16.82
C GLU A 372 22.36 -21.46 -17.92
N GLU A 373 22.39 -22.08 -19.10
CA GLU A 373 23.15 -21.58 -20.26
C GLU A 373 22.64 -20.22 -20.74
N GLN A 374 21.31 -20.00 -20.73
CA GLN A 374 20.71 -18.71 -21.10
C GLN A 374 21.07 -17.60 -20.10
N LEU A 375 21.06 -17.89 -18.81
CA LEU A 375 21.41 -16.94 -17.75
C LEU A 375 22.91 -16.57 -17.78
N GLU A 376 23.79 -17.53 -18.06
CA GLU A 376 25.22 -17.28 -18.26
C GLU A 376 25.50 -16.41 -19.49
N GLU A 377 24.77 -16.62 -20.59
CA GLU A 377 24.86 -15.75 -21.78
C GLU A 377 24.47 -14.30 -21.45
N ILE A 378 23.39 -14.12 -20.69
CA ILE A 378 22.93 -12.80 -20.22
C ILE A 378 23.99 -12.17 -19.30
N PHE A 379 24.52 -12.92 -18.34
CA PHE A 379 25.57 -12.44 -17.44
C PHE A 379 26.83 -11.98 -18.20
N ALA A 380 27.27 -12.77 -19.18
CA ALA A 380 28.44 -12.46 -20.01
C ALA A 380 28.22 -11.21 -20.89
N ARG A 381 26.99 -10.99 -21.37
CA ARG A 381 26.62 -9.83 -22.19
C ARG A 381 26.63 -8.53 -21.39
N PHE A 382 26.02 -8.52 -20.19
CA PHE A 382 25.85 -7.28 -19.41
C PHE A 382 27.16 -6.83 -18.73
N ASN A 383 27.99 -7.75 -18.24
CA ASN A 383 29.26 -7.42 -17.60
C ASN A 383 30.34 -6.81 -18.51
N GLN A 384 30.06 -6.63 -19.80
CA GLN A 384 30.95 -5.89 -20.72
C GLN A 384 30.67 -4.39 -20.74
N SER A 385 29.50 -3.92 -20.27
CA SER A 385 29.11 -2.50 -20.37
C SER A 385 28.38 -1.95 -19.13
N HIS A 386 27.56 -2.75 -18.44
CA HIS A 386 26.86 -2.41 -17.20
C HIS A 386 26.82 -3.67 -16.31
N PRO A 387 27.68 -3.76 -15.28
CA PRO A 387 27.84 -5.01 -14.54
C PRO A 387 26.60 -5.34 -13.70
N LEU A 388 26.11 -6.57 -13.85
CA LEU A 388 25.10 -7.14 -12.97
C LEU A 388 25.71 -7.31 -11.58
N SER A 389 25.09 -6.72 -10.58
CA SER A 389 25.55 -6.75 -9.19
C SER A 389 24.87 -7.87 -8.42
N VAL A 390 25.58 -8.44 -7.44
CA VAL A 390 24.96 -9.35 -6.47
C VAL A 390 23.82 -8.59 -5.78
N GLY A 391 22.61 -9.13 -5.79
CA GLY A 391 21.42 -8.43 -5.32
C GLY A 391 20.43 -8.04 -6.42
N ASP A 392 20.88 -7.97 -7.67
CA ASP A 392 20.02 -7.68 -8.83
C ASP A 392 19.10 -8.86 -9.13
N VAL A 393 17.97 -8.61 -9.79
CA VAL A 393 17.04 -9.66 -10.22
C VAL A 393 16.85 -9.59 -11.73
N VAL A 394 17.02 -10.73 -12.41
CA VAL A 394 16.79 -10.90 -13.83
C VAL A 394 15.43 -11.56 -14.02
N ALA A 395 14.53 -10.92 -14.76
CA ALA A 395 13.26 -11.53 -15.16
C ALA A 395 13.30 -11.93 -16.63
N LEU A 396 12.97 -13.18 -16.89
CA LEU A 396 12.86 -13.74 -18.23
C LEU A 396 11.39 -14.02 -18.53
N GLN A 397 10.85 -13.30 -19.51
CA GLN A 397 9.52 -13.56 -20.06
C GLN A 397 9.67 -14.51 -21.25
N GLN A 398 9.11 -15.72 -21.15
CA GLN A 398 9.13 -16.73 -22.22
C GLN A 398 7.75 -17.38 -22.34
N ASN A 399 7.18 -17.40 -23.54
CA ASN A 399 5.91 -18.09 -23.84
C ASN A 399 4.75 -17.70 -22.89
N GLY A 400 4.69 -16.44 -22.48
CA GLY A 400 3.64 -15.93 -21.58
C GLY A 400 3.90 -16.14 -20.08
N GLN A 401 5.04 -16.74 -19.67
CA GLN A 401 5.43 -16.89 -18.27
C GLN A 401 6.67 -16.06 -17.94
N THR A 402 6.64 -15.36 -16.81
CA THR A 402 7.81 -14.66 -16.26
C THR A 402 8.47 -15.50 -15.17
N ARG A 403 9.78 -15.67 -15.23
CA ARG A 403 10.59 -16.27 -14.15
C ARG A 403 11.63 -15.28 -13.67
N TYR A 404 11.84 -15.22 -12.36
CA TYR A 404 12.72 -14.24 -11.71
C TYR A 404 13.94 -14.94 -11.12
N PHE A 405 15.13 -14.37 -11.33
CA PHE A 405 16.40 -14.95 -10.92
C PHE A 405 17.25 -13.92 -10.19
N PHE A 406 17.53 -14.16 -8.91
CA PHE A 406 18.44 -13.38 -8.10
C PHE A 406 19.90 -13.63 -8.52
N VAL A 407 20.65 -12.55 -8.76
CA VAL A 407 22.09 -12.60 -9.04
C VAL A 407 22.82 -12.81 -7.72
N ASP A 408 23.39 -13.99 -7.51
CA ASP A 408 24.18 -14.30 -6.31
C ASP A 408 25.69 -14.23 -6.61
N ARG A 409 26.55 -14.40 -5.60
CA ARG A 409 28.01 -14.42 -5.72
C ARG A 409 28.52 -15.47 -6.70
N VAL A 410 27.75 -16.54 -6.88
CA VAL A 410 28.04 -17.65 -7.80
C VAL A 410 26.71 -18.03 -8.45
N GLY A 411 26.51 -17.62 -9.70
CA GLY A 411 25.33 -17.97 -10.49
C GLY A 411 24.04 -17.28 -10.06
N PHE A 412 22.92 -17.96 -10.30
CA PHE A 412 21.58 -17.40 -10.16
C PHE A 412 20.68 -18.29 -9.30
N ILE A 413 19.78 -17.66 -8.55
CA ILE A 413 18.79 -18.36 -7.70
C ILE A 413 17.39 -17.95 -8.11
N GLU A 414 16.54 -18.91 -8.47
CA GLU A 414 15.16 -18.64 -8.87
C GLU A 414 14.28 -18.18 -7.70
N LEU A 415 13.58 -17.06 -7.87
CA LEU A 415 12.65 -16.48 -6.90
C LEU A 415 11.21 -16.78 -7.31
N LYS A 416 10.53 -17.68 -6.58
CA LYS A 416 9.17 -18.14 -6.92
C LYS A 416 8.04 -17.17 -6.55
N ASP A 417 8.30 -16.22 -5.64
CA ASP A 417 7.29 -15.32 -5.08
C ASP A 417 7.67 -13.83 -5.21
N PHE A 418 8.60 -13.49 -6.11
CA PHE A 418 9.14 -12.13 -6.26
C PHE A 418 8.07 -11.08 -6.58
N GLU A 419 7.00 -11.45 -7.29
CA GLU A 419 5.91 -10.55 -7.67
C GLU A 419 4.91 -10.24 -6.53
N LYS A 420 4.98 -10.91 -5.38
CA LYS A 420 4.02 -10.73 -4.27
C LYS A 420 4.51 -9.66 -3.29
N ALA A 421 3.67 -8.73 -2.82
CA ALA A 421 3.98 -7.71 -1.80
C ALA A 421 3.87 -8.26 -0.34
N VAL A 422 4.77 -7.91 0.62
CA VAL A 422 4.52 -8.25 2.05
C VAL A 422 3.67 -7.10 2.59
N SER A 423 2.51 -7.36 3.18
CA SER A 423 1.90 -6.38 4.08
C SER A 423 2.74 -6.31 5.37
N LYS A 424 3.68 -5.37 5.47
CA LYS A 424 4.32 -5.04 6.76
C LYS A 424 3.35 -4.19 7.59
N GLU A 425 3.10 -4.65 8.82
CA GLU A 425 2.37 -3.93 9.88
C GLU A 425 2.95 -2.53 10.08
N ILE A 426 2.10 -1.52 9.89
CA ILE A 426 2.35 -0.14 10.32
C ILE A 426 1.48 0.06 11.57
N ASP A 427 2.12 0.31 12.70
CA ASP A 427 1.42 0.67 13.94
C ASP A 427 0.96 2.13 13.83
N TYR A 428 -0.36 2.35 13.86
CA TYR A 428 -0.96 3.69 13.75
C TYR A 428 -1.39 4.21 15.13
N PRO A 429 -1.22 5.51 15.43
CA PRO A 429 -1.65 6.11 16.68
C PRO A 429 -3.18 6.10 16.82
N THR A 430 -3.66 5.58 17.95
CA THR A 430 -5.09 5.38 18.25
C THR A 430 -5.90 6.68 18.28
N ILE A 431 -7.12 6.57 17.78
CA ILE A 431 -8.20 7.57 17.71
C ILE A 431 -8.54 8.10 19.11
N ARG A 432 -8.71 9.42 19.23
CA ARG A 432 -9.15 10.10 20.46
C ARG A 432 -10.60 9.74 20.78
N THR A 433 -10.84 9.07 21.91
CA THR A 433 -12.20 8.89 22.46
C THR A 433 -12.54 10.01 23.44
N VAL A 434 -13.82 10.35 23.51
CA VAL A 434 -14.41 11.50 24.24
C VAL A 434 -14.46 11.28 25.78
N GLY A 435 -13.62 10.39 26.34
CA GLY A 435 -13.66 10.00 27.75
C GLY A 435 -12.49 10.49 28.63
N GLU A 436 -11.39 10.99 28.06
CA GLU A 436 -10.11 11.11 28.79
C GLU A 436 -9.70 12.56 29.17
N MET A 437 -10.66 13.45 29.45
CA MET A 437 -10.33 14.79 29.99
C MET A 437 -10.39 14.91 31.52
N GLU A 438 -10.76 13.85 32.26
CA GLU A 438 -10.82 13.91 33.72
C GLU A 438 -10.18 12.68 34.38
N SER A 439 -8.85 12.60 34.42
CA SER A 439 -8.06 11.93 35.49
C SER A 439 -6.56 11.91 35.18
N ARG A 440 -5.96 13.07 34.90
CA ARG A 440 -4.49 13.19 34.98
C ARG A 440 -4.10 13.47 36.42
N ASN A 441 -3.80 12.42 37.18
CA ASN A 441 -2.78 12.41 38.21
C ASN A 441 -2.48 10.97 38.66
N ASN A 442 -1.19 10.62 38.63
CA ASN A 442 -0.53 9.38 39.09
C ASN A 442 -0.48 8.18 38.14
N ILE A 443 0.63 8.06 37.41
CA ILE A 443 1.32 6.77 37.21
C ILE A 443 2.84 6.99 37.44
N PRO A 444 3.54 6.11 38.18
CA PRO A 444 4.91 6.31 38.68
C PRO A 444 6.02 6.08 37.64
N GLU A 445 7.20 6.65 37.95
CA GLU A 445 8.50 6.39 37.31
C GLU A 445 8.82 4.88 37.30
N ASP A 446 9.15 4.34 36.12
CA ASP A 446 9.97 3.13 36.03
C ASP A 446 11.08 3.33 34.99
N GLU A 447 12.23 2.77 35.35
CA GLU A 447 13.58 3.05 34.89
C GLU A 447 13.85 2.53 33.47
N ARG A 448 14.47 3.36 32.61
CA ARG A 448 15.54 3.03 31.61
C ARG A 448 15.68 4.05 30.47
N LEU A 449 16.09 5.28 30.81
CA LEU A 449 16.67 6.26 29.87
C LEU A 449 17.79 7.10 30.54
N THR A 450 18.44 6.56 31.59
CA THR A 450 19.06 7.39 32.63
C THR A 450 20.59 7.51 32.66
N THR A 451 21.38 6.91 31.76
CA THR A 451 22.85 7.11 31.87
C THR A 451 23.42 8.26 31.04
N TRP A 452 22.70 8.82 30.06
CA TRP A 452 23.18 9.96 29.25
C TRP A 452 22.47 11.29 29.55
N PHE A 453 21.17 11.25 29.82
CA PHE A 453 20.39 12.42 30.26
C PHE A 453 20.40 12.61 31.78
N GLY A 454 20.82 11.60 32.55
CA GLY A 454 20.92 11.69 34.01
C GLY A 454 21.87 12.81 34.45
N ASP A 455 23.08 12.86 33.90
CA ASP A 455 24.07 13.91 34.20
C ASP A 455 23.63 15.31 33.74
N TYR A 456 22.85 15.40 32.65
CA TYR A 456 22.27 16.66 32.17
C TYR A 456 21.19 17.17 33.13
N LEU A 457 20.27 16.29 33.51
CA LEU A 457 19.18 16.61 34.43
C LEU A 457 19.72 16.93 35.84
N ASP A 458 20.77 16.26 36.29
CA ASP A 458 21.45 16.56 37.55
C ASP A 458 22.25 17.87 37.49
N TYR A 459 22.81 18.23 36.33
CA TYR A 459 23.51 19.51 36.12
C TYR A 459 22.52 20.69 36.03
N GLU A 460 21.39 20.51 35.35
CA GLU A 460 20.28 21.47 35.27
C GLU A 460 19.65 21.74 36.64
N ARG A 461 19.58 20.72 37.50
CA ARG A 461 19.04 20.83 38.86
C ARG A 461 20.01 21.44 39.88
N LYS A 462 21.26 21.76 39.52
CA LYS A 462 22.20 22.43 40.43
C LYS A 462 21.79 23.90 40.64
N PRO A 463 21.61 24.35 41.89
CA PRO A 463 21.23 25.73 42.16
C PRO A 463 22.33 26.70 41.74
N GLY A 464 21.97 27.71 40.93
CA GLY A 464 22.88 28.77 40.47
C GLY A 464 23.46 28.60 39.07
N VAL A 465 23.10 27.53 38.34
CA VAL A 465 23.51 27.34 36.93
C VAL A 465 22.61 28.17 36.02
N THR A 466 23.19 28.95 35.10
CA THR A 466 22.42 29.79 34.17
C THR A 466 21.95 29.01 32.95
N ASN A 467 20.88 29.48 32.30
CA ASN A 467 20.35 28.87 31.07
C ASN A 467 21.40 28.79 29.94
N GLU A 468 22.34 29.75 29.87
CA GLU A 468 23.48 29.68 28.94
C GLU A 468 24.43 28.53 29.28
N GLN A 469 24.70 28.27 30.57
CA GLN A 469 25.52 27.15 31.01
C GLN A 469 24.82 25.80 30.80
N ILE A 470 23.49 25.75 30.97
CA ILE A 470 22.66 24.58 30.65
C ILE A 470 22.72 24.31 29.15
N GLN A 471 22.55 25.35 28.33
CA GLN A 471 22.62 25.22 26.88
C GLN A 471 24.04 24.83 26.40
N GLN A 472 25.09 25.34 27.04
CA GLN A 472 26.47 24.92 26.78
C GLN A 472 26.67 23.43 27.13
N LYS A 473 26.13 22.98 28.27
CA LYS A 473 26.19 21.58 28.69
C LYS A 473 25.41 20.67 27.75
N TYR A 474 24.23 21.10 27.31
CA TYR A 474 23.43 20.42 26.29
C TYR A 474 24.24 20.30 24.99
N ASN A 475 24.85 21.39 24.53
CA ASN A 475 25.66 21.39 23.31
C ASN A 475 26.91 20.50 23.45
N GLU A 476 27.53 20.41 24.64
CA GLU A 476 28.62 19.46 24.91
C GLU A 476 28.17 17.99 24.80
N ILE A 477 26.97 17.67 25.27
CA ILE A 477 26.41 16.31 25.23
C ILE A 477 26.03 15.93 23.80
N VAL A 478 25.38 16.85 23.08
CA VAL A 478 24.96 16.65 21.69
C VAL A 478 26.16 16.61 20.73
N LYS A 479 27.30 17.23 21.07
CA LYS A 479 28.51 17.21 20.23
C LYS A 479 29.01 15.80 19.90
N TYR A 480 28.78 14.82 20.79
CA TYR A 480 29.18 13.42 20.61
C TYR A 480 27.99 12.46 20.50
N SER A 481 26.77 12.98 20.31
CA SER A 481 25.57 12.16 20.13
C SER A 481 25.33 11.78 18.65
N ARG A 482 26.33 12.00 17.78
CA ARG A 482 26.27 11.69 16.35
C ARG A 482 27.58 11.06 15.89
N PRO A 483 27.57 10.17 14.88
CA PRO A 483 28.78 9.54 14.37
C PRO A 483 29.81 10.59 13.94
N LEU A 484 31.07 10.38 14.32
CA LEU A 484 32.20 11.25 13.94
C LEU A 484 32.68 11.01 12.51
N LEU A 485 32.31 9.88 11.91
CA LEU A 485 32.67 9.49 10.54
C LEU A 485 31.41 9.23 9.73
N SER A 486 31.38 9.70 8.49
CA SER A 486 30.41 9.19 7.51
C SER A 486 30.72 7.73 7.17
N THR A 487 29.73 7.00 6.62
CA THR A 487 29.86 5.57 6.27
C THR A 487 31.04 5.30 5.32
N SER A 488 31.31 6.24 4.40
CA SER A 488 32.44 6.20 3.46
C SER A 488 33.79 6.39 4.15
N GLU A 489 33.85 7.29 5.14
CA GLU A 489 35.06 7.56 5.92
C GLU A 489 35.36 6.41 6.88
N ALA A 490 34.34 5.88 7.56
CA ALA A 490 34.44 4.68 8.40
C ALA A 490 34.89 3.45 7.59
N ALA A 491 34.38 3.27 6.37
CA ALA A 491 34.84 2.22 5.45
C ALA A 491 36.32 2.41 5.06
N THR A 492 36.74 3.65 4.82
CA THR A 492 38.14 3.97 4.48
C THR A 492 39.07 3.71 5.67
N VAL A 493 38.69 4.11 6.89
CA VAL A 493 39.45 3.84 8.12
C VAL A 493 39.52 2.33 8.42
N ARG A 494 38.47 1.55 8.11
CA ARG A 494 38.48 0.07 8.19
C ARG A 494 39.35 -0.63 7.14
N LEU A 495 39.70 0.04 6.04
CA LEU A 495 40.67 -0.50 5.08
C LEU A 495 42.11 -0.33 5.58
N ILE A 496 42.37 0.75 6.33
CA ILE A 496 43.65 1.00 6.99
C ILE A 496 43.93 -0.10 8.03
N THR A 497 42.92 -0.53 8.81
CA THR A 497 43.07 -1.65 9.78
C THR A 497 43.40 -3.00 9.13
N LYS A 498 43.17 -3.13 7.81
CA LYS A 498 43.50 -4.32 7.01
C LYS A 498 44.83 -4.20 6.25
N GLY A 499 45.64 -3.17 6.57
CA GLY A 499 46.97 -2.95 5.99
C GLY A 499 46.95 -2.47 4.54
N ARG A 500 45.83 -1.92 4.06
CA ARG A 500 45.71 -1.40 2.68
C ARG A 500 45.83 0.12 2.69
N HIS A 501 46.76 0.66 1.89
CA HIS A 501 46.92 2.10 1.72
C HIS A 501 45.90 2.64 0.70
N THR A 502 45.32 3.81 0.97
CA THR A 502 44.37 4.48 0.06
C THR A 502 44.69 5.97 -0.02
N GLU A 503 44.70 6.58 -1.20
CA GLU A 503 44.95 8.04 -1.37
C GLU A 503 43.93 8.92 -0.63
N LYS A 504 42.71 8.40 -0.38
CA LYS A 504 41.69 9.06 0.44
C LYS A 504 42.05 9.15 1.93
N ALA A 505 43.07 8.42 2.39
CA ALA A 505 43.45 8.38 3.80
C ALA A 505 44.33 9.56 4.23
N ASP A 506 44.97 10.24 3.30
CA ASP A 506 45.97 11.30 3.56
C ASP A 506 45.34 12.58 4.16
N GLY A 507 44.01 12.69 4.14
CA GLY A 507 43.24 13.80 4.71
C GLY A 507 42.58 13.53 6.06
N PHE A 508 42.70 12.34 6.64
CA PHE A 508 42.11 12.02 7.94
C PHE A 508 42.96 12.48 9.12
N ASP A 509 42.29 12.73 10.25
CA ASP A 509 42.99 12.94 11.52
C ASP A 509 43.85 11.70 11.83
N PRO A 510 45.18 11.85 12.07
CA PRO A 510 46.07 10.74 12.40
C PRO A 510 45.61 9.91 13.61
N VAL A 511 44.78 10.49 14.49
CA VAL A 511 44.15 9.79 15.62
C VAL A 511 43.23 8.65 15.14
N PHE A 512 42.55 8.79 14.00
CA PHE A 512 41.65 7.77 13.46
C PHE A 512 42.40 6.48 13.12
N ALA A 513 43.53 6.60 12.42
CA ALA A 513 44.38 5.46 12.09
C ALA A 513 44.96 4.81 13.36
N LYS A 514 45.35 5.59 14.36
CA LYS A 514 45.87 5.07 15.64
C LYS A 514 44.82 4.29 16.42
N VAL A 515 43.61 4.86 16.59
CA VAL A 515 42.51 4.19 17.28
C VAL A 515 42.09 2.93 16.53
N ALA A 516 42.00 2.99 15.20
CA ALA A 516 41.63 1.85 14.38
C ALA A 516 42.66 0.69 14.44
N ASN A 517 43.96 1.00 14.48
CA ASN A 517 45.01 0.00 14.65
C ASN A 517 44.98 -0.63 16.05
N LEU A 518 44.79 0.18 17.10
CA LEU A 518 44.65 -0.33 18.47
C LEU A 518 43.42 -1.24 18.61
N LEU A 519 42.29 -0.88 17.99
CA LEU A 519 41.11 -1.74 17.93
C LEU A 519 41.41 -3.09 17.29
N ASN A 520 42.13 -3.09 16.16
CA ASN A 520 42.51 -4.31 15.48
C ASN A 520 43.44 -5.18 16.35
N ASP A 521 44.38 -4.58 17.08
CA ASP A 521 45.28 -5.30 17.98
C ASP A 521 44.52 -5.98 19.13
N TYR A 522 43.52 -5.30 19.72
CA TYR A 522 42.68 -5.90 20.77
C TYR A 522 41.77 -7.01 20.23
N MET A 523 41.15 -6.81 19.07
CA MET A 523 40.32 -7.84 18.43
C MET A 523 41.14 -9.07 18.00
N ALA A 524 42.38 -8.87 17.53
CA ALA A 524 43.29 -9.96 17.17
C ALA A 524 43.77 -10.75 18.41
N GLN A 525 43.79 -10.13 19.59
CA GLN A 525 44.03 -10.79 20.87
C GLN A 525 42.79 -11.49 21.44
N GLY A 526 41.66 -11.45 20.71
CA GLY A 526 40.42 -12.12 21.07
C GLY A 526 39.43 -11.28 21.89
N ALA A 527 39.70 -9.98 22.10
CA ALA A 527 38.77 -9.11 22.82
C ALA A 527 37.53 -8.81 21.98
N GLY A 528 36.35 -8.99 22.57
CA GLY A 528 35.07 -8.65 21.95
C GLY A 528 34.79 -7.15 22.00
N MET A 529 33.86 -6.66 21.16
CA MET A 529 33.49 -5.24 21.13
C MET A 529 32.93 -4.72 22.45
N GLU A 530 32.16 -5.55 23.15
CA GLU A 530 31.63 -5.24 24.48
C GLU A 530 32.75 -5.04 25.51
N GLU A 531 33.78 -5.89 25.50
CA GLU A 531 34.97 -5.75 26.36
C GLU A 531 35.77 -4.49 26.00
N ILE A 532 35.90 -4.20 24.71
CA ILE A 532 36.63 -3.01 24.24
C ILE A 532 35.91 -1.72 24.69
N LEU A 533 34.59 -1.68 24.54
CA LEU A 533 33.76 -0.52 24.87
C LEU A 533 33.51 -0.32 26.37
N SER A 534 33.65 -1.39 27.17
CA SER A 534 33.47 -1.33 28.62
C SER A 534 34.78 -1.13 29.39
N ASP A 535 35.88 -1.75 28.94
CA ASP A 535 37.09 -1.92 29.76
C ASP A 535 38.37 -1.37 29.14
N LYS A 536 38.41 -1.13 27.83
CA LYS A 536 39.67 -0.77 27.11
C LYS A 536 39.72 0.66 26.59
N ILE A 537 38.61 1.41 26.60
CA ILE A 537 38.57 2.78 26.05
C ILE A 537 39.61 3.69 26.71
N SER A 538 39.77 3.65 28.04
CA SER A 538 40.77 4.48 28.74
C SER A 538 42.21 4.18 28.33
N GLU A 539 42.53 2.92 28.02
CA GLU A 539 43.84 2.51 27.53
C GLU A 539 44.05 2.93 26.07
N ILE A 540 42.99 2.86 25.25
CA ILE A 540 42.99 3.32 23.86
C ILE A 540 43.18 4.85 23.80
N ASP A 541 42.49 5.62 24.63
CA ASP A 541 42.66 7.07 24.78
C ASP A 541 44.12 7.44 25.01
N GLN A 542 44.73 6.80 26.02
CA GLN A 542 46.09 7.10 26.45
C GLN A 542 47.10 6.77 25.34
N LYS A 543 46.95 5.62 24.66
CA LYS A 543 47.82 5.19 23.56
C LYS A 543 47.61 6.00 22.28
N ALA A 544 46.38 6.46 22.02
CA ALA A 544 46.05 7.30 20.87
C ALA A 544 46.40 8.79 21.08
N GLY A 545 46.62 9.21 22.33
CA GLY A 545 46.90 10.60 22.70
C GLY A 545 45.65 11.47 22.78
N VAL A 546 44.49 10.86 22.98
CA VAL A 546 43.19 11.52 23.11
C VAL A 546 42.93 11.86 24.58
N LYS A 547 42.40 13.07 24.83
CA LYS A 547 42.13 13.56 26.20
C LYS A 547 40.68 13.42 26.65
N ASP A 548 39.77 13.09 25.72
CA ASP A 548 38.34 12.96 25.98
C ASP A 548 37.85 11.57 25.60
N ILE A 549 37.50 10.80 26.62
CA ILE A 549 37.05 9.41 26.49
C ILE A 549 35.76 9.27 25.70
N ARG A 550 34.93 10.31 25.68
CA ARG A 550 33.67 10.34 24.91
C ARG A 550 33.95 10.43 23.41
N TYR A 551 35.01 11.15 23.04
CA TYR A 551 35.45 11.23 21.65
C TYR A 551 35.97 9.87 21.17
N THR A 552 36.78 9.19 21.97
CA THR A 552 37.28 7.87 21.59
C THR A 552 36.18 6.83 21.54
N LYS A 553 35.24 6.82 22.49
CA LYS A 553 34.08 5.92 22.43
C LYS A 553 33.27 6.14 21.16
N ASN A 554 32.89 7.38 20.87
CA ASN A 554 32.14 7.71 19.66
C ASN A 554 32.95 7.35 18.39
N LEU A 555 34.25 7.60 18.37
CA LEU A 555 35.10 7.25 17.24
C LEU A 555 35.17 5.73 17.03
N ILE A 556 35.31 4.94 18.10
CA ILE A 556 35.25 3.48 18.04
C ILE A 556 33.90 3.04 17.48
N CYS A 557 32.78 3.53 18.04
CA CYS A 557 31.44 3.24 17.56
C CYS A 557 31.26 3.62 16.09
N SER A 558 31.78 4.78 15.67
CA SER A 558 31.73 5.26 14.28
C SER A 558 32.55 4.40 13.32
N ILE A 559 33.64 3.79 13.79
CA ILE A 559 34.50 2.91 12.98
C ILE A 559 33.87 1.51 12.85
N VAL A 560 33.25 1.00 13.91
CA VAL A 560 32.81 -0.41 13.97
C VAL A 560 31.33 -0.61 13.64
N ALA A 561 30.50 0.41 13.85
CA ALA A 561 29.08 0.35 13.50
C ALA A 561 28.90 0.22 11.99
N ILE A 562 27.91 -0.59 11.62
CA ILE A 562 27.54 -0.87 10.24
C ILE A 562 26.23 -0.16 9.84
N ASP A 563 25.49 0.34 10.83
CA ASP A 563 24.25 1.10 10.70
C ASP A 563 24.03 2.00 11.96
N HIS A 564 22.97 2.83 11.92
CA HIS A 564 22.65 3.74 13.02
C HIS A 564 22.20 3.01 14.29
N GLU A 565 21.55 1.85 14.15
CA GLU A 565 21.02 1.10 15.29
C GLU A 565 22.15 0.43 16.09
N SER A 566 23.11 -0.21 15.42
CA SER A 566 24.34 -0.73 16.04
C SER A 566 25.22 0.39 16.61
N TYR A 567 25.24 1.58 15.98
CA TYR A 567 25.91 2.74 16.53
C TYR A 567 25.27 3.18 17.87
N GLU A 568 23.93 3.29 17.93
CA GLU A 568 23.21 3.64 19.16
C GLU A 568 23.37 2.55 20.23
N GLU A 569 23.32 1.28 19.86
CA GLU A 569 23.54 0.16 20.78
C GLU A 569 24.93 0.22 21.42
N TYR A 570 25.99 0.38 20.62
CA TYR A 570 27.36 0.51 21.13
C TYR A 570 27.57 1.78 21.94
N MET A 571 26.92 2.89 21.57
CA MET A 571 27.00 4.15 22.31
C MET A 571 26.33 4.05 23.69
N ASN A 572 25.27 3.24 23.82
CA ASN A 572 24.52 3.03 25.05
C ASN A 572 25.14 2.00 26.01
N MET A 573 26.21 1.28 25.62
CA MET A 573 26.92 0.35 26.51
C MET A 573 27.68 1.08 27.64
N ASP A 574 27.60 0.59 28.88
CA ASP A 574 28.27 1.26 30.01
C ASP A 574 29.80 1.13 29.96
N HIS A 575 30.51 2.24 30.19
CA HIS A 575 31.98 2.25 30.34
C HIS A 575 32.35 2.12 31.82
N HIS A 576 33.14 1.10 32.17
CA HIS A 576 33.59 0.90 33.54
C HIS A 576 34.88 1.68 33.82
N THR A 577 34.79 2.68 34.69
CA THR A 577 35.97 3.40 35.17
C THR A 577 36.63 2.63 36.33
N GLU A 578 37.93 2.82 36.58
CA GLU A 578 38.60 2.21 37.74
C GLU A 578 37.91 2.56 39.08
N LYS A 579 37.23 3.72 39.15
CA LYS A 579 36.41 4.11 40.30
C LYS A 579 35.15 3.25 40.44
N SER A 580 34.44 2.96 39.34
CA SER A 580 33.26 2.09 39.37
C SER A 580 33.62 0.62 39.62
N LYS A 581 34.79 0.15 39.15
CA LYS A 581 35.30 -1.20 39.48
C LYS A 581 35.62 -1.33 40.97
N ASN A 582 36.30 -0.35 41.57
CA ASN A 582 36.57 -0.32 43.00
C ASN A 582 35.30 -0.22 43.85
N ASP A 583 34.30 0.56 43.41
CA ASP A 583 33.01 0.66 44.08
C ASP A 583 32.22 -0.66 44.00
N LEU A 584 32.23 -1.34 42.85
CA LEU A 584 31.61 -2.67 42.68
C LEU A 584 32.30 -3.74 43.53
N GLU A 585 33.64 -3.71 43.61
CA GLU A 585 34.42 -4.60 44.47
C GLU A 585 34.16 -4.31 45.94
N SER A 586 34.05 -3.04 46.33
CA SER A 586 33.70 -2.64 47.69
C SER A 586 32.28 -3.05 48.06
N MET A 587 31.34 -3.01 47.12
CA MET A 587 29.95 -3.49 47.29
C MET A 587 29.91 -5.00 47.44
N LYS A 588 30.62 -5.75 46.58
CA LYS A 588 30.74 -7.22 46.69
C LYS A 588 31.43 -7.65 47.99
N GLN A 589 32.44 -6.91 48.45
CA GLN A 589 33.07 -7.14 49.75
C GLN A 589 32.12 -6.83 50.91
N ARG A 590 31.36 -5.73 50.87
CA ARG A 590 30.33 -5.39 51.88
C ARG A 590 29.21 -6.42 51.95
N GLU A 591 28.81 -6.96 50.80
CA GLU A 591 27.80 -8.01 50.71
C GLU A 591 28.32 -9.35 51.23
N THR A 592 29.59 -9.66 50.97
CA THR A 592 30.27 -10.85 51.53
C THR A 592 30.42 -10.72 53.05
N VAL A 593 30.81 -9.55 53.56
CA VAL A 593 30.89 -9.28 55.01
C VAL A 593 29.50 -9.34 55.68
N ARG A 594 28.44 -8.89 55.00
CA ARG A 594 27.05 -9.08 55.46
C ARG A 594 26.65 -10.56 55.51
N LYS A 595 27.02 -11.35 54.50
CA LYS A 595 26.74 -12.80 54.46
C LYS A 595 27.54 -13.59 55.50
N VAL A 596 28.75 -13.15 55.83
CA VAL A 596 29.57 -13.74 56.91
C VAL A 596 29.08 -13.32 58.29
N ARG A 597 28.57 -12.11 58.49
CA ARG A 597 27.93 -11.69 59.76
C ARG A 597 26.54 -12.31 59.99
N ALA A 598 25.91 -12.80 58.92
CA ALA A 598 24.62 -13.49 58.97
C ALA A 598 24.75 -15.01 59.18
N ARG A 599 25.99 -15.55 59.14
CA ARG A 599 26.35 -16.90 59.59
C ARG A 599 27.02 -16.80 60.95
#